data_AF-A0A9Q0NG96-F1
#
_entry.id   AF-A0A9Q0NG96-F1
#
_cell.length_a   1.000
_cell.length_b   1.000
_cell.length_c   1.000
_cell.angle_alpha   90.00
_cell.angle_beta   90.00
_cell.angle_gamma   90.00
#
_symmetry.space_group_name_H-M   'P 1'
#
loop_
_entity.id
_entity.type
_entity.pdbx_description
1 polymer ?
#
loop_
_entity_poly.entity_id
_entity_poly.type
_entity_poly.pdbx_seq_one_letter_code
_entity_poly.pdbx_strand_id
1 'polypeptide(L)'
;MLKKSKFHVAIAWLKSLHRQIRVTKFIRIGIADKNDNPPYFDKNLYEAEVDENEDIQHTVLTVTAKDHDESSRIRYEITSGNIGGAFAVKNMTGAIYVAGALDYETRKRYELRLAASDNLKENYTTVVIHVKDVNDNPPVFERPTYRTQITEEDDRNLPKRVLQYSLRLAAADGLNENFTTIAINIRDVNDLPPVFPQTLYKKSMNEELIPPYRIIQVNRHKYIYG
;
A
#
# COMPACT_ATOMS: atom_id res chain seq x y z
N MET A 1 40.32 12.52 -4.04
CA MET A 1 41.40 12.54 -5.05
C MET A 1 42.54 11.64 -4.59
N LEU A 2 42.97 10.66 -5.40
CA LEU A 2 44.18 9.85 -5.12
C LEU A 2 45.40 10.76 -4.82
N LYS A 3 45.85 10.79 -3.56
CA LYS A 3 47.15 11.40 -3.21
C LYS A 3 48.26 10.54 -3.83
N LYS A 4 48.72 10.94 -5.01
CA LYS A 4 49.86 10.32 -5.69
C LYS A 4 51.15 10.91 -5.13
N SER A 5 51.75 10.23 -4.16
CA SER A 5 53.10 10.55 -3.69
C SER A 5 54.13 9.86 -4.60
N LYS A 6 55.00 10.64 -5.25
CA LYS A 6 56.17 10.11 -5.98
C LYS A 6 57.36 10.05 -5.04
N PHE A 7 57.90 8.86 -4.81
CA PHE A 7 59.13 8.68 -4.04
C PHE A 7 60.31 8.41 -4.97
N HIS A 8 61.49 8.90 -4.59
CA HIS A 8 62.76 8.62 -5.29
C HIS A 8 63.52 7.55 -4.50
N VAL A 9 63.80 6.41 -5.13
CA VAL A 9 64.72 5.42 -4.58
C VAL A 9 65.88 5.28 -5.56
N ALA A 10 67.07 5.73 -5.16
CA ALA A 10 68.30 5.52 -5.90
C ALA A 10 69.06 4.36 -5.27
N ILE A 11 69.23 3.26 -6.01
CA ILE A 11 70.07 2.13 -5.57
C ILE A 11 71.38 2.24 -6.36
N ALA A 12 72.49 2.44 -5.66
CA ALA A 12 73.82 2.44 -6.24
C ALA A 12 74.58 1.21 -5.73
N TRP A 13 75.10 0.39 -6.66
CA TRP A 13 76.08 -0.64 -6.32
C TRP A 13 77.46 -0.15 -6.74
N LEU A 14 78.43 -0.22 -5.83
CA LEU A 14 79.83 -0.01 -6.14
C LEU A 14 80.44 -1.34 -6.59
N LYS A 15 80.88 -1.41 -7.85
CA LYS A 15 81.93 -2.34 -8.27
C LYS A 15 82.98 -1.64 -9.13
N SER A 16 84.21 -2.06 -8.89
CA SER A 16 85.50 -1.46 -9.21
C SER A 16 85.71 -0.99 -10.66
N LEU A 17 86.38 0.17 -10.76
CA LEU A 17 87.20 0.74 -11.85
C LEU A 17 86.62 0.68 -13.30
N HIS A 18 86.06 1.84 -13.70
CA HIS A 18 85.88 2.40 -15.06
C HIS A 18 84.48 2.56 -15.67
N ARG A 19 83.38 2.31 -14.94
CA ARG A 19 82.08 2.88 -15.37
C ARG A 19 81.07 2.96 -14.23
N GLN A 20 80.65 4.17 -13.84
CA GLN A 20 79.42 4.35 -13.06
C GLN A 20 78.23 4.12 -13.99
N ILE A 21 77.50 3.02 -13.80
CA ILE A 21 76.18 2.84 -14.42
C ILE A 21 75.15 3.28 -13.39
N ARG A 22 74.52 4.44 -13.62
CA ARG A 22 73.35 4.87 -12.84
C ARG A 22 72.09 4.41 -13.59
N VAL A 23 71.31 3.55 -12.95
CA VAL A 23 69.97 3.19 -13.44
C VAL A 23 68.96 3.79 -12.48
N THR A 24 68.15 4.72 -12.97
CA THR A 24 67.01 5.26 -12.22
C THR A 24 65.74 4.57 -12.70
N LYS A 25 65.03 3.88 -11.80
CA LYS A 25 63.73 3.27 -12.10
C LYS A 25 62.64 4.03 -11.37
N PHE A 26 61.62 4.47 -12.11
CA PHE A 26 60.45 5.13 -11.53
C PHE A 26 59.46 4.07 -11.01
N ILE A 27 59.15 4.12 -9.72
CA ILE A 27 58.07 3.32 -9.12
C ILE A 27 56.92 4.28 -8.78
N ARG A 28 55.73 3.98 -9.30
CA ARG A 28 54.50 4.68 -8.90
C ARG A 28 53.87 3.88 -7.77
N ILE A 29 53.90 4.43 -6.55
CA ILE A 29 53.19 3.87 -5.41
C ILE A 29 51.91 4.67 -5.24
N GLY A 30 50.76 4.03 -5.41
CA GLY A 30 49.47 4.60 -5.03
C GLY A 30 49.18 4.20 -3.59
N ILE A 31 48.99 5.18 -2.71
CA ILE A 31 48.42 4.91 -1.39
C ILE A 31 46.91 5.01 -1.58
N ALA A 32 46.22 3.87 -1.50
CA ALA A 32 44.77 3.86 -1.41
C ALA A 32 44.41 4.35 -0.01
N ASP A 33 43.43 5.25 0.07
CA ASP A 33 42.85 5.61 1.36
C ASP A 33 42.21 4.36 1.96
N LYS A 34 42.46 4.12 3.24
CA LYS A 34 41.86 2.96 3.92
C LYS A 34 40.45 3.39 4.28
N ASN A 35 39.45 2.71 3.74
CA ASN A 35 38.08 2.95 4.17
C ASN A 35 37.96 2.57 5.66
N ASP A 36 37.84 3.59 6.49
CA ASP A 36 37.72 3.47 7.93
C ASP A 36 36.39 4.02 8.46
N ASN A 37 35.62 4.73 7.64
CA ASN A 37 34.31 5.29 7.99
C ASN A 37 33.19 4.48 7.34
N PRO A 38 32.18 4.00 8.10
CA PRO A 38 31.00 3.41 7.49
C PRO A 38 30.12 4.48 6.83
N PRO A 39 29.26 4.09 5.86
CA PRO A 39 28.21 4.97 5.36
C PRO A 39 27.27 5.39 6.50
N TYR A 40 26.65 6.57 6.40
CA TYR A 40 25.70 7.06 7.37
C TYR A 40 24.49 7.72 6.70
N PHE A 41 23.34 7.56 7.33
CA PHE A 41 22.11 8.25 6.95
C PHE A 41 21.95 9.51 7.79
N ASP A 42 21.40 10.57 7.21
CA ASP A 42 21.10 11.81 7.95
C ASP A 42 19.94 11.59 8.95
N LYS A 43 19.09 10.57 8.73
CA LYS A 43 17.96 10.21 9.59
C LYS A 43 17.97 8.73 9.95
N ASN A 44 17.53 8.42 11.16
CA ASN A 44 17.31 7.04 11.63
C ASN A 44 15.95 6.47 11.17
N LEU A 45 15.04 7.35 10.73
CA LEU A 45 13.69 7.03 10.28
C LEU A 45 13.31 7.92 9.10
N TYR A 46 12.80 7.31 8.04
CA TYR A 46 12.15 7.95 6.91
C TYR A 46 10.71 7.48 6.82
N GLU A 47 9.78 8.38 6.53
CA GLU A 47 8.36 8.08 6.40
C GLU A 47 7.85 8.56 5.04
N ALA A 48 6.96 7.79 4.43
CA ALA A 48 6.28 8.13 3.19
C ALA A 48 4.90 7.47 3.11
N GLU A 49 4.09 7.96 2.18
CA GLU A 49 2.78 7.43 1.87
C GLU A 49 2.71 7.05 0.40
N VAL A 50 1.95 6.02 0.06
CA VAL A 50 1.71 5.57 -1.32
C VAL A 50 0.28 5.08 -1.44
N ASP A 51 -0.41 5.45 -2.53
CA ASP A 51 -1.75 4.92 -2.80
C ASP A 51 -1.67 3.43 -3.18
N GLU A 52 -2.64 2.62 -2.76
CA GLU A 52 -2.59 1.17 -3.00
C GLU A 52 -2.67 0.78 -4.48
N ASN A 53 -3.28 1.65 -5.29
CA ASN A 53 -3.45 1.45 -6.73
C ASN A 53 -2.31 2.07 -7.57
N GLU A 54 -1.20 2.47 -6.96
CA GLU A 54 -0.05 3.00 -7.68
C GLU A 54 0.62 1.97 -8.60
N ASP A 55 1.17 2.46 -9.70
CA ASP A 55 1.79 1.61 -10.71
C ASP A 55 3.07 0.94 -10.18
N ILE A 56 3.31 -0.30 -10.62
CA ILE A 56 4.61 -0.96 -10.40
C ILE A 56 5.70 -0.09 -11.05
N GLN A 57 6.84 0.06 -10.35
CA GLN A 57 7.96 0.97 -10.63
C GLN A 57 7.73 2.43 -10.22
N HIS A 58 6.57 2.79 -9.67
CA HIS A 58 6.36 4.10 -9.04
C HIS A 58 7.37 4.30 -7.90
N THR A 59 8.10 5.42 -7.92
CA THR A 59 9.09 5.74 -6.89
C THR A 59 8.42 6.44 -5.72
N VAL A 60 8.41 5.80 -4.55
CA VAL A 60 7.75 6.29 -3.33
C VAL A 60 8.62 7.32 -2.62
N LEU A 61 9.90 7.02 -2.41
CA LEU A 61 10.86 7.95 -1.83
C LEU A 61 12.28 7.62 -2.26
N THR A 62 13.22 8.53 -2.04
CA THR A 62 14.66 8.28 -2.21
C THR A 62 15.38 8.53 -0.91
N VAL A 63 16.13 7.53 -0.46
CA VAL A 63 16.98 7.63 0.74
C VAL A 63 18.43 7.80 0.30
N THR A 64 19.14 8.70 0.97
CA THR A 64 20.55 8.98 0.68
C THR A 64 21.38 8.75 1.93
N ALA A 65 22.37 7.86 1.82
CA ALA A 65 23.49 7.75 2.72
C ALA A 65 24.71 8.49 2.15
N LYS A 66 25.57 8.95 3.05
CA LYS A 66 26.86 9.60 2.74
C LYS A 66 27.97 8.82 3.41
N ASP A 67 29.19 9.07 2.97
CA ASP A 67 30.38 8.47 3.54
C ASP A 67 31.47 9.54 3.51
N HIS A 68 32.30 9.56 4.56
CA HIS A 68 33.38 10.54 4.70
C HIS A 68 34.61 10.19 3.83
N ASP A 69 34.67 8.97 3.29
CA ASP A 69 35.75 8.49 2.45
C ASP A 69 35.60 9.03 1.00
N GLU A 70 36.68 9.52 0.39
CA GLU A 70 36.63 10.20 -0.93
C GLU A 70 36.26 9.29 -2.13
N SER A 71 36.01 7.99 -1.94
CA SER A 71 35.85 7.02 -3.03
C SER A 71 34.88 5.86 -2.77
N SER A 72 34.03 5.96 -1.75
CA SER A 72 33.05 4.93 -1.42
C SER A 72 31.86 4.95 -2.39
N ARG A 73 31.62 3.81 -3.05
CA ARG A 73 30.41 3.58 -3.85
C ARG A 73 29.38 2.91 -2.97
N ILE A 74 28.42 3.69 -2.50
CA ILE A 74 27.34 3.21 -1.63
C ILE A 74 26.31 2.44 -2.45
N ARG A 75 25.96 1.25 -1.96
CA ARG A 75 24.88 0.39 -2.47
C ARG A 75 23.79 0.27 -1.42
N TYR A 76 22.54 0.30 -1.87
CA TYR A 76 21.36 0.18 -1.02
C TYR A 76 20.68 -1.18 -1.18
N GLU A 77 20.20 -1.74 -0.08
CA GLU A 77 19.48 -3.00 -0.04
C GLU A 77 18.39 -2.99 1.05
N ILE A 78 17.23 -3.58 0.76
CA ILE A 78 16.20 -3.81 1.77
C ILE A 78 16.47 -5.18 2.40
N THR A 79 16.84 -5.17 3.68
CA THR A 79 17.31 -6.38 4.39
C THR A 79 16.20 -7.12 5.14
N SER A 80 15.15 -6.41 5.55
CA SER A 80 13.99 -7.03 6.21
C SER A 80 12.73 -6.14 6.13
N GLY A 81 11.58 -6.70 6.50
CA GLY A 81 10.30 -5.97 6.58
C GLY A 81 9.53 -5.86 5.26
N ASN A 82 10.13 -6.29 4.15
CA ASN A 82 9.53 -6.27 2.82
C ASN A 82 8.64 -7.50 2.55
N ILE A 83 7.53 -7.56 3.26
CA ILE A 83 6.59 -8.69 3.18
C ILE A 83 5.98 -8.74 1.77
N GLY A 84 5.96 -9.93 1.17
CA GLY A 84 5.43 -10.13 -0.20
C GLY A 84 6.29 -9.53 -1.31
N GLY A 85 7.45 -8.91 -1.00
CA GLY A 85 8.25 -8.23 -2.01
C GLY A 85 7.58 -6.96 -2.56
N ALA A 86 6.72 -6.32 -1.76
CA ALA A 86 5.93 -5.16 -2.16
C ALA A 86 6.78 -3.97 -2.65
N PHE A 87 7.99 -3.81 -2.12
CA PHE A 87 8.90 -2.72 -2.48
C PHE A 87 10.25 -3.25 -2.95
N ALA A 88 10.97 -2.45 -3.73
CA ALA A 88 12.36 -2.68 -4.07
C ALA A 88 13.13 -1.35 -4.01
N VAL A 89 14.46 -1.44 -3.91
CA VAL A 89 15.34 -0.26 -3.90
C VAL A 89 16.30 -0.31 -5.09
N LYS A 90 16.46 0.82 -5.78
CA LYS A 90 17.52 0.98 -6.78
C LYS A 90 18.86 1.05 -6.07
N ASN A 91 19.65 0.00 -6.25
CA ASN A 91 20.91 -0.21 -5.54
C ASN A 91 21.89 0.97 -5.58
N MET A 92 21.95 1.75 -6.66
CA MET A 92 22.90 2.86 -6.82
C MET A 92 22.35 4.22 -6.41
N THR A 93 21.03 4.39 -6.35
CA THR A 93 20.41 5.71 -6.12
C THR A 93 19.65 5.79 -4.80
N GLY A 94 19.34 4.66 -4.16
CA GLY A 94 18.54 4.63 -2.94
C GLY A 94 17.06 4.95 -3.17
N ALA A 95 16.61 4.96 -4.43
CA ALA A 95 15.20 5.17 -4.77
C ALA A 95 14.40 3.90 -4.48
N ILE A 96 13.46 3.99 -3.55
CA ILE A 96 12.54 2.92 -3.17
C ILE A 96 11.28 3.04 -4.02
N TYR A 97 10.87 1.95 -4.64
CA TYR A 97 9.76 1.91 -5.58
C TYR A 97 8.85 0.69 -5.36
N VAL A 98 7.61 0.80 -5.84
CA VAL A 98 6.60 -0.27 -5.79
C VAL A 98 7.04 -1.42 -6.71
N ALA A 99 7.24 -2.61 -6.14
CA ALA A 99 7.70 -3.80 -6.86
C ALA A 99 6.63 -4.89 -7.00
N GLY A 100 5.59 -4.84 -6.17
CA GLY A 100 4.41 -5.70 -6.24
C GLY A 100 3.14 -4.92 -5.93
N ALA A 101 1.98 -5.54 -6.18
CA ALA A 101 0.69 -4.92 -5.89
C ALA A 101 0.55 -4.60 -4.40
N LEU A 102 -0.02 -3.43 -4.10
CA LEU A 102 -0.38 -3.01 -2.76
C LEU A 102 -1.89 -3.20 -2.58
N ASP A 103 -2.29 -3.41 -1.33
CA ASP A 103 -3.68 -3.64 -0.95
C ASP A 103 -3.80 -3.18 0.51
N TYR A 104 -4.58 -2.12 0.73
CA TYR A 104 -4.79 -1.49 2.02
C TYR A 104 -5.56 -2.39 2.98
N GLU A 105 -6.56 -3.14 2.51
CA GLU A 105 -7.31 -4.13 3.28
C GLU A 105 -6.40 -5.22 3.82
N THR A 106 -5.44 -5.67 3.01
CA THR A 106 -4.45 -6.68 3.42
C THR A 106 -3.37 -6.11 4.33
N ARG A 107 -2.77 -4.95 3.98
CA ARG A 107 -1.65 -4.38 4.74
C ARG A 107 -1.49 -2.87 4.55
N LYS A 108 -1.74 -2.16 5.65
CA LYS A 108 -1.72 -0.69 5.73
C LYS A 108 -0.33 -0.08 5.96
N ARG A 109 0.65 -0.87 6.43
CA ARG A 109 1.96 -0.37 6.87
C ARG A 109 3.08 -1.36 6.60
N TYR A 110 4.17 -0.83 6.06
CA TYR A 110 5.44 -1.52 5.89
C TYR A 110 6.52 -0.81 6.69
N GLU A 111 7.31 -1.58 7.43
CA GLU A 111 8.47 -1.08 8.17
C GLU A 111 9.70 -1.80 7.65
N LEU A 112 10.38 -1.15 6.71
CA LEU A 112 11.51 -1.69 5.97
C LEU A 112 12.82 -1.35 6.69
N ARG A 113 13.71 -2.34 6.81
CA ARG A 113 15.09 -2.11 7.26
C ARG A 113 15.99 -1.96 6.04
N LEU A 114 16.50 -0.76 5.82
CA LEU A 114 17.34 -0.43 4.68
C LEU A 114 18.82 -0.42 5.10
N ALA A 115 19.67 -1.10 4.36
CA ALA A 115 21.11 -1.07 4.49
C ALA A 115 21.74 -0.16 3.43
N ALA A 116 22.78 0.57 3.81
CA ALA A 116 23.72 1.23 2.91
C ALA A 116 25.12 0.64 3.14
N SER A 117 25.77 0.16 2.08
CA SER A 117 27.11 -0.44 2.15
C SER A 117 28.05 0.11 1.09
N ASP A 118 29.30 0.34 1.47
CA ASP A 118 30.41 0.71 0.57
C ASP A 118 31.23 -0.52 0.08
N ASN A 119 30.69 -1.74 0.27
CA ASN A 119 31.30 -3.07 0.09
C ASN A 119 32.30 -3.54 1.18
N LEU A 120 32.61 -2.71 2.18
CA LEU A 120 33.49 -3.06 3.31
C LEU A 120 32.77 -2.93 4.64
N LYS A 121 31.98 -1.86 4.78
CA LYS A 121 31.18 -1.52 5.95
C LYS A 121 29.74 -1.28 5.51
N GLU A 122 28.86 -1.28 6.50
CA GLU A 122 27.44 -1.08 6.30
C GLU A 122 26.84 -0.33 7.48
N ASN A 123 25.72 0.34 7.20
CA ASN A 123 24.89 0.98 8.20
C ASN A 123 23.42 0.87 7.81
N TYR A 124 22.52 1.09 8.77
CA TYR A 124 21.11 0.79 8.64
C TYR A 124 20.24 2.00 9.00
N THR A 125 19.09 2.10 8.34
CA THR A 125 18.00 3.00 8.71
C THR A 125 16.65 2.31 8.56
N THR A 126 15.61 2.90 9.15
CA THR A 126 14.24 2.41 9.05
C THR A 126 13.45 3.27 8.07
N VAL A 127 12.67 2.63 7.21
CA VAL A 127 11.76 3.30 6.28
C VAL A 127 10.35 2.78 6.54
N VAL A 128 9.45 3.66 6.96
CA VAL A 128 8.04 3.35 7.17
C VAL A 128 7.24 3.86 5.98
N ILE A 129 6.49 2.97 5.34
CA ILE A 129 5.60 3.29 4.23
C ILE A 129 4.18 3.00 4.66
N HIS A 130 3.33 4.02 4.61
CA HIS A 130 1.89 3.90 4.83
C HIS A 130 1.19 3.74 3.49
N VAL A 131 0.40 2.67 3.36
CA VAL A 131 -0.48 2.50 2.22
C VAL A 131 -1.72 3.33 2.47
N LYS A 132 -2.10 4.16 1.51
CA LYS A 132 -3.32 4.95 1.52
C LYS A 132 -4.44 4.15 0.85
N ASP A 133 -5.55 4.10 1.57
CA ASP A 133 -6.83 3.56 1.12
C ASP A 133 -7.34 4.36 -0.08
N VAL A 134 -7.51 3.69 -1.20
CA VAL A 134 -8.21 4.18 -2.37
C VAL A 134 -9.49 3.38 -2.48
N ASN A 135 -10.59 4.09 -2.66
CA ASN A 135 -11.91 3.47 -2.74
C ASN A 135 -12.08 2.58 -3.99
N ASP A 136 -11.62 1.33 -3.90
CA ASP A 136 -11.65 0.30 -4.92
C ASP A 136 -12.63 -0.85 -4.58
N ASN A 137 -13.12 -0.86 -3.34
CA ASN A 137 -14.10 -1.81 -2.86
C ASN A 137 -15.53 -1.26 -3.02
N PRO A 138 -16.50 -2.07 -3.51
CA PRO A 138 -17.88 -1.65 -3.54
C PRO A 138 -18.44 -1.55 -2.12
N PRO A 139 -19.36 -0.62 -1.87
CA PRO A 139 -20.03 -0.56 -0.58
C PRO A 139 -20.80 -1.86 -0.34
N VAL A 140 -20.80 -2.37 0.90
CA VAL A 140 -21.35 -3.71 1.22
C VAL A 140 -22.58 -3.62 2.10
N PHE A 141 -23.56 -4.49 1.83
CA PHE A 141 -24.68 -4.73 2.75
C PHE A 141 -24.34 -5.90 3.67
N GLU A 142 -24.73 -5.82 4.95
CA GLU A 142 -24.47 -6.91 5.90
C GLU A 142 -25.18 -8.21 5.51
N ARG A 143 -26.31 -8.11 4.81
CA ARG A 143 -27.13 -9.26 4.40
C ARG A 143 -27.53 -9.14 2.92
N PRO A 144 -27.58 -10.27 2.18
CA PRO A 144 -28.11 -10.30 0.82
C PRO A 144 -29.63 -10.10 0.78
N THR A 145 -30.31 -10.30 1.91
CA THR A 145 -31.74 -10.01 2.04
C THR A 145 -32.10 -9.62 3.48
N TYR A 146 -32.81 -8.50 3.64
CA TYR A 146 -33.48 -8.15 4.90
C TYR A 146 -34.96 -8.54 4.82
N ARG A 147 -35.54 -9.02 5.92
CA ARG A 147 -36.95 -9.44 5.98
C ARG A 147 -37.67 -8.73 7.10
N THR A 148 -38.86 -8.22 6.81
CA THR A 148 -39.77 -7.68 7.83
C THR A 148 -41.19 -8.13 7.56
N GLN A 149 -42.01 -8.17 8.62
CA GLN A 149 -43.42 -8.48 8.53
C GLN A 149 -44.24 -7.34 9.12
N ILE A 150 -45.21 -6.88 8.33
CA ILE A 150 -46.18 -5.87 8.74
C ILE A 150 -47.54 -6.56 8.78
N THR A 151 -48.28 -6.36 9.87
CA THR A 151 -49.66 -6.82 9.98
C THR A 151 -50.57 -5.61 9.94
N GLU A 152 -51.53 -5.62 9.03
CA GLU A 152 -52.71 -4.79 9.23
C GLU A 152 -53.50 -5.39 10.42
N GLU A 153 -53.89 -4.56 11.39
CA GLU A 153 -54.69 -5.03 12.53
C GLU A 153 -56.07 -5.49 12.06
N ASP A 154 -56.55 -6.58 12.66
CA ASP A 154 -57.54 -7.46 12.04
C ASP A 154 -58.89 -7.50 12.74
N ASP A 155 -59.94 -7.48 11.93
CA ASP A 155 -61.25 -8.05 12.23
C ASP A 155 -61.16 -9.58 12.06
N ARG A 156 -61.28 -10.31 13.17
CA ARG A 156 -60.87 -11.72 13.36
C ARG A 156 -61.54 -12.77 12.47
N ASN A 157 -62.43 -12.38 11.57
CA ASN A 157 -63.28 -13.28 10.78
C ASN A 157 -62.99 -13.26 9.27
N LEU A 158 -61.97 -12.52 8.80
CA LEU A 158 -61.61 -12.48 7.37
C LEU A 158 -60.43 -13.41 7.02
N PRO A 159 -60.43 -14.02 5.82
CA PRO A 159 -59.30 -14.80 5.35
C PRO A 159 -58.10 -13.87 5.08
N LYS A 160 -57.02 -14.06 5.86
CA LYS A 160 -55.79 -13.26 5.75
C LYS A 160 -55.01 -13.63 4.50
N ARG A 161 -54.68 -12.64 3.66
CA ARG A 161 -53.79 -12.83 2.51
C ARG A 161 -52.39 -12.33 2.87
N VAL A 162 -51.35 -13.03 2.42
CA VAL A 162 -49.96 -12.58 2.59
C VAL A 162 -49.46 -12.02 1.26
N LEU A 163 -49.27 -10.72 1.17
CA LEU A 163 -48.63 -10.07 0.04
C LEU A 163 -47.13 -9.94 0.31
N GLN A 164 -46.30 -10.26 -0.69
CA GLN A 164 -44.85 -10.11 -0.59
C GLN A 164 -44.37 -9.00 -1.51
N TYR A 165 -43.62 -8.05 -0.96
CA TYR A 165 -42.99 -6.96 -1.70
C TYR A 165 -41.47 -7.10 -1.61
N SER A 166 -40.79 -6.78 -2.69
CA SER A 166 -39.31 -6.76 -2.74
C SER A 166 -38.84 -5.38 -3.16
N LEU A 167 -38.01 -4.76 -2.32
CA LEU A 167 -37.29 -3.52 -2.62
C LEU A 167 -35.85 -3.88 -3.01
N ARG A 168 -35.36 -3.34 -4.13
CA ARG A 168 -33.93 -3.43 -4.48
C ARG A 168 -33.23 -2.15 -4.05
N LEU A 169 -32.30 -2.28 -3.11
CA LEU A 169 -31.44 -1.20 -2.66
C LEU A 169 -30.09 -1.28 -3.37
N ALA A 170 -29.53 -0.13 -3.73
CA ALA A 170 -28.12 -0.01 -4.09
C ALA A 170 -27.36 0.73 -3.01
N ALA A 171 -26.18 0.24 -2.70
CA ALA A 171 -25.13 0.95 -1.99
C ALA A 171 -24.20 1.57 -3.02
N ALA A 172 -23.86 2.86 -2.93
CA ALA A 172 -23.06 3.55 -3.93
C ALA A 172 -22.16 4.66 -3.33
N ASP A 173 -20.86 4.42 -3.20
CA ASP A 173 -19.89 5.38 -2.62
C ASP A 173 -19.47 6.51 -3.59
N GLY A 174 -20.00 6.49 -4.81
CA GLY A 174 -19.69 7.45 -5.87
C GLY A 174 -18.86 6.85 -7.00
N LEU A 175 -18.23 5.69 -6.80
CA LEU A 175 -17.42 4.99 -7.82
C LEU A 175 -17.85 3.53 -8.01
N ASN A 176 -18.36 2.87 -6.98
CA ASN A 176 -18.77 1.47 -6.99
C ASN A 176 -20.23 1.30 -6.55
N GLU A 177 -20.92 0.27 -7.07
CA GLU A 177 -22.30 -0.07 -6.69
C GLU A 177 -22.45 -1.54 -6.28
N ASN A 178 -23.21 -1.80 -5.23
CA ASN A 178 -23.65 -3.14 -4.82
C ASN A 178 -25.15 -3.14 -4.53
N PHE A 179 -25.82 -4.30 -4.61
CA PHE A 179 -27.27 -4.39 -4.42
C PHE A 179 -27.68 -5.40 -3.33
N THR A 180 -28.75 -5.07 -2.59
CA THR A 180 -29.44 -6.02 -1.70
C THR A 180 -30.96 -5.96 -1.90
N THR A 181 -31.67 -6.98 -1.43
CA THR A 181 -33.14 -7.03 -1.47
C THR A 181 -33.73 -6.88 -0.07
N ILE A 182 -34.83 -6.13 0.05
CA ILE A 182 -35.63 -6.14 1.27
C ILE A 182 -37.00 -6.74 0.97
N ALA A 183 -37.28 -7.86 1.61
CA ALA A 183 -38.57 -8.54 1.53
C ALA A 183 -39.49 -8.02 2.64
N ILE A 184 -40.63 -7.48 2.24
CA ILE A 184 -41.68 -6.99 3.13
C ILE A 184 -42.89 -7.89 2.95
N ASN A 185 -43.24 -8.63 4.00
CA ASN A 185 -44.44 -9.45 4.02
C ASN A 185 -45.56 -8.68 4.71
N ILE A 186 -46.64 -8.41 4.00
CA ILE A 186 -47.83 -7.76 4.54
C ILE A 186 -48.92 -8.80 4.71
N ARG A 187 -49.38 -8.97 5.94
CA ARG A 187 -50.64 -9.68 6.20
C ARG A 187 -51.76 -8.66 6.05
N ASP A 188 -52.42 -8.75 4.92
CA ASP A 188 -53.47 -7.84 4.48
C ASP A 188 -54.83 -8.48 4.76
N VAL A 189 -55.73 -7.66 5.29
CA VAL A 189 -57.09 -8.03 5.70
C VAL A 189 -58.14 -7.49 4.72
N ASN A 190 -57.76 -6.60 3.79
CA ASN A 190 -58.67 -5.91 2.85
C ASN A 190 -58.18 -6.01 1.39
N ASP A 191 -59.07 -6.15 0.40
CA ASP A 191 -58.68 -6.31 -1.03
C ASP A 191 -58.07 -5.06 -1.70
N LEU A 192 -57.73 -4.02 -0.95
CA LEU A 192 -57.08 -2.82 -1.50
C LEU A 192 -55.56 -3.01 -1.48
N PRO A 193 -54.86 -2.91 -2.63
CA PRO A 193 -53.41 -3.00 -2.63
C PRO A 193 -52.82 -1.91 -1.71
N PRO A 194 -51.92 -2.26 -0.78
CA PRO A 194 -51.29 -1.26 0.07
C PRO A 194 -50.61 -0.21 -0.81
N VAL A 195 -50.91 1.06 -0.54
CA VAL A 195 -50.21 2.17 -1.18
C VAL A 195 -48.87 2.30 -0.47
N PHE A 196 -47.77 2.27 -1.23
CA PHE A 196 -46.42 2.42 -0.70
C PHE A 196 -45.92 3.85 -0.89
N PRO A 197 -46.24 4.80 0.01
CA PRO A 197 -45.60 6.10 -0.04
C PRO A 197 -44.09 5.92 0.22
N GLN A 198 -43.27 6.18 -0.80
CA GLN A 198 -41.81 6.01 -0.75
C GLN A 198 -41.16 6.73 0.45
N THR A 199 -41.80 7.80 0.95
CA THR A 199 -41.35 8.61 2.09
C THR A 199 -41.48 7.92 3.46
N LEU A 200 -42.48 7.05 3.66
CA LEU A 200 -42.74 6.42 4.96
C LEU A 200 -41.80 5.23 5.21
N TYR A 201 -41.52 4.45 4.17
CA TYR A 201 -40.59 3.32 4.23
C TYR A 201 -39.13 3.76 4.30
N LYS A 202 -38.79 4.89 3.67
CA LYS A 202 -37.51 5.57 3.88
C LYS A 202 -37.30 5.88 5.37
N LYS A 203 -38.33 6.29 6.12
CA LYS A 203 -38.21 6.63 7.55
C LYS A 203 -37.99 5.42 8.46
N SER A 204 -38.64 4.28 8.23
CA SER A 204 -38.48 3.08 9.08
C SER A 204 -37.19 2.29 8.82
N MET A 205 -36.63 2.35 7.61
CA MET A 205 -35.31 1.78 7.30
C MET A 205 -34.14 2.68 7.73
N ASN A 206 -34.40 3.97 7.93
CA ASN A 206 -33.36 4.96 8.14
C ASN A 206 -32.83 5.05 9.57
N GLU A 207 -33.32 4.27 10.54
CA GLU A 207 -32.78 4.38 11.89
C GLU A 207 -31.33 3.86 12.00
N GLU A 208 -30.80 3.11 11.02
CA GLU A 208 -29.36 2.75 10.96
C GLU A 208 -28.71 2.72 9.55
N LEU A 209 -29.41 3.09 8.46
CA LEU A 209 -28.81 3.15 7.11
C LEU A 209 -28.29 4.55 6.76
N ILE A 210 -27.18 4.94 7.38
CA ILE A 210 -26.44 6.18 7.07
C ILE A 210 -25.50 5.94 5.86
N PRO A 211 -25.29 6.94 4.97
CA PRO A 211 -25.00 6.84 3.52
C PRO A 211 -23.91 5.87 3.06
N PRO A 212 -23.94 5.45 1.76
CA PRO A 212 -24.74 5.99 0.66
C PRO A 212 -25.66 4.94 0.00
N TYR A 213 -26.87 4.78 0.52
CA TYR A 213 -27.86 3.83 -0.03
C TYR A 213 -29.02 4.53 -0.76
N ARG A 214 -29.48 3.99 -1.89
CA ARG A 214 -30.64 4.46 -2.67
C ARG A 214 -31.60 3.32 -3.02
N ILE A 215 -32.91 3.59 -3.07
CA ILE A 215 -33.94 2.64 -3.52
C ILE A 215 -34.10 2.79 -5.04
N ILE A 216 -33.96 1.70 -5.79
CA ILE A 216 -34.02 1.75 -7.27
C ILE A 216 -35.33 1.16 -7.81
N GLN A 217 -35.89 0.14 -7.17
CA GLN A 217 -37.08 -0.53 -7.70
C GLN A 217 -37.90 -1.22 -6.61
N VAL A 218 -39.23 -1.14 -6.74
CA VAL A 218 -40.21 -1.84 -5.90
C VAL A 218 -41.01 -2.79 -6.78
N ASN A 219 -40.98 -4.09 -6.48
CA ASN A 219 -41.76 -5.11 -7.19
C ASN A 219 -42.73 -5.81 -6.24
N ARG A 220 -43.96 -6.02 -6.69
CA ARG A 220 -44.99 -6.79 -5.97
C ARG A 220 -44.97 -8.24 -6.44
N HIS A 221 -44.90 -9.17 -5.49
CA HIS A 221 -45.13 -10.61 -5.72
C HIS A 221 -46.35 -11.06 -4.89
N LYS A 222 -47.36 -11.61 -5.57
CA LYS A 222 -48.58 -12.10 -4.90
C LYS A 222 -48.41 -13.60 -4.63
N TYR A 223 -48.37 -14.00 -3.37
CA TYR A 223 -48.53 -15.39 -2.96
C TYR A 223 -49.94 -15.55 -2.38
N ILE A 224 -50.75 -16.42 -2.99
CA ILE A 224 -52.02 -16.83 -2.41
C ILE A 224 -51.71 -18.13 -1.68
N TYR A 225 -51.65 -18.09 -0.35
CA TYR A 225 -51.76 -19.33 0.42
C TYR A 225 -53.22 -19.77 0.31
N GLY A 226 -53.44 -20.91 -0.33
CA GLY A 226 -54.74 -21.56 -0.43
C GLY A 226 -55.17 -22.18 0.89
#